data_AF-A0AA51M4I8-F1
#
_entry.id   AF-A0AA51M4I8-F1
#
_cell.length_a   1.000
_cell.length_b   1.000
_cell.length_c   1.000
_cell.angle_alpha   90.00
_cell.angle_beta   90.00
_cell.angle_gamma   90.00
#
_symmetry.space_group_name_H-M   'P 1'
#
loop_
_entity.id
_entity.type
_entity.pdbx_description
1 polymer ?
#
loop_
_entity_poly.entity_id
_entity_poly.type
_entity_poly.pdbx_seq_one_letter_code
_entity_poly.pdbx_strand_id
1 'polypeptide(L)' 'MFATLFARYLEDIQRKNTRTKIFTDFISSGWTSRNYLETAKPAELVRDFIAEMTDRYFAKRYEECVIPRKIEGKFS' A
#
# COMPACT_ATOMS: atom_id res chain seq x y z
N MET A 1 11.57 -5.36 6.85
CA MET A 1 10.74 -4.17 6.54
C MET A 1 10.11 -4.27 5.16
N PHE A 2 10.90 -4.34 4.07
CA PHE A 2 10.37 -4.42 2.70
C PHE A 2 9.38 -5.57 2.48
N ALA A 3 9.78 -6.81 2.80
CA ALA A 3 8.94 -7.99 2.57
C ALA A 3 7.57 -7.89 3.26
N THR A 4 7.51 -7.29 4.45
CA THR A 4 6.27 -7.08 5.20
C THR A 4 5.34 -6.11 4.48
N LEU A 5 5.84 -4.94 4.06
CA LEU A 5 5.04 -3.97 3.31
C LEU A 5 4.63 -4.52 1.94
N PHE A 6 5.55 -5.22 1.28
CA PHE A 6 5.28 -5.86 0.00
C PHE A 6 4.11 -6.85 0.13
N ALA A 7 4.18 -7.78 1.08
CA ALA A 7 3.12 -8.75 1.31
C ALA A 7 1.79 -8.07 1.65
N ARG A 8 1.83 -7.03 2.52
CA ARG A 8 0.65 -6.27 2.92
C ARG A 8 -0.04 -5.59 1.73
N TYR A 9 0.71 -4.90 0.88
CA TYR A 9 0.14 -4.20 -0.28
C TYR A 9 -0.29 -5.16 -1.39
N LEU A 10 0.42 -6.29 -1.55
CA LEU A 10 0.00 -7.33 -2.48
C LEU A 10 -1.37 -7.89 -2.08
N GLU A 11 -1.55 -8.16 -0.79
CA GLU A 11 -2.85 -8.57 -0.25
C GLU A 11 -3.93 -7.49 -0.45
N ASP A 12 -3.60 -6.21 -0.23
CA ASP A 12 -4.55 -5.12 -0.46
C ASP A 12 -5.01 -5.06 -1.93
N ILE A 13 -4.12 -5.28 -2.90
CA ILE A 13 -4.50 -5.36 -4.32
C ILE A 13 -5.38 -6.58 -4.58
N GLN A 14 -4.96 -7.76 -4.09
CA GLN A 14 -5.70 -9.01 -4.29
C GLN A 14 -7.11 -8.95 -3.70
N ARG A 15 -7.27 -8.32 -2.53
CA ARG A 15 -8.56 -8.11 -1.86
C ARG A 15 -9.31 -6.87 -2.35
N LYS A 16 -8.76 -6.12 -3.31
CA LYS A 16 -9.32 -4.85 -3.82
C LYS A 16 -9.65 -3.86 -2.69
N ASN A 17 -8.76 -3.72 -1.72
CA ASN A 17 -8.94 -2.80 -0.61
C ASN A 17 -8.60 -1.36 -1.04
N THR A 18 -9.55 -0.72 -1.72
CA THR A 18 -9.39 0.59 -2.38
C THR A 18 -9.12 1.75 -1.43
N ARG A 19 -9.27 1.56 -0.12
CA ARG A 19 -8.97 2.57 0.91
C ARG A 19 -7.50 2.61 1.34
N THR A 20 -6.68 1.71 0.81
CA THR A 20 -5.26 1.62 1.18
C THR A 20 -4.39 2.56 0.35
N LYS A 21 -3.19 2.83 0.85
CA LYS A 21 -2.30 3.83 0.23
C LYS A 21 -1.85 3.46 -1.18
N ILE A 22 -1.66 2.18 -1.47
CA ILE A 22 -1.35 1.76 -2.84
C ILE A 22 -2.48 2.09 -3.82
N PHE A 23 -3.74 2.15 -3.37
CA PHE A 23 -4.83 2.63 -4.21
C PHE A 23 -4.90 4.16 -4.24
N THR A 24 -4.96 4.80 -3.09
CA THR A 24 -5.21 6.25 -3.03
C THR A 24 -4.06 7.08 -3.61
N ASP A 25 -2.82 6.61 -3.46
CA ASP A 25 -1.64 7.39 -3.80
C ASP A 25 -1.00 6.92 -5.12
N PHE A 26 -1.38 5.75 -5.65
CA PHE A 26 -0.77 5.16 -6.85
C PHE A 26 -1.76 4.65 -7.91
N ILE A 27 -2.64 3.68 -7.59
CA ILE A 27 -3.54 3.10 -8.62
C ILE A 27 -4.65 4.09 -9.03
N SER A 28 -5.15 4.89 -8.10
CA SER A 28 -6.30 5.79 -8.30
C SER A 28 -5.92 7.28 -8.35
N SER A 29 -4.63 7.61 -8.30
CA SER A 29 -4.15 8.99 -8.29
C SER A 29 -4.23 9.71 -9.64
N GLY A 30 -4.57 8.99 -10.72
CA GLY A 30 -4.82 9.57 -12.05
C GLY A 30 -3.58 9.91 -12.88
N TRP A 31 -2.40 10.00 -12.26
CA TRP A 31 -1.12 10.15 -12.96
C TRP A 31 -0.56 8.83 -13.54
N THR A 32 -1.08 7.69 -13.08
CA THR A 32 -0.59 6.36 -13.47
C THR A 32 -1.30 5.93 -14.74
N SER A 33 -0.53 5.55 -15.74
CA SER A 33 -1.08 5.16 -17.05
C SER A 33 -2.07 4.00 -16.91
N ARG A 34 -3.27 4.18 -17.46
CA ARG A 34 -4.31 3.15 -17.46
C ARG A 34 -3.85 1.87 -18.16
N ASN A 35 -3.13 2.00 -19.28
CA ASN A 35 -2.59 0.85 -20.00
C ASN A 35 -1.60 0.05 -19.14
N TYR A 36 -0.79 0.75 -18.34
CA TYR A 36 0.13 0.10 -17.41
C TYR A 36 -0.63 -0.61 -16.29
N LEU A 37 -1.64 0.02 -15.69
CA LEU A 37 -2.48 -0.59 -14.65
C LEU A 37 -3.22 -1.84 -15.12
N GLU A 38 -3.64 -1.88 -16.39
CA GLU A 38 -4.37 -3.02 -16.96
C GLU A 38 -3.45 -4.20 -17.34
N THR A 39 -2.16 -3.97 -17.53
CA THR A 39 -1.20 -4.99 -18.01
C THR A 39 -0.18 -5.44 -16.98
N ALA A 40 0.14 -4.59 -15.99
CA ALA A 40 1.10 -4.90 -14.94
C ALA A 40 0.56 -5.96 -13.97
N LYS A 41 1.44 -6.85 -13.52
CA LYS A 41 1.10 -7.82 -12.48
C LYS A 41 0.97 -7.11 -11.13
N PRO A 42 0.13 -7.60 -10.20
CA PRO A 42 0.00 -7.03 -8.87
C PRO A 42 1.35 -6.86 -8.14
N ALA A 43 2.25 -7.83 -8.26
CA ALA A 43 3.58 -7.76 -7.66
C ALA A 43 4.46 -6.64 -8.26
N GLU A 44 4.31 -6.33 -9.54
CA GLU A 44 5.04 -5.25 -10.21
C GLU A 44 4.53 -3.89 -9.72
N LEU A 45 3.20 -3.74 -9.61
CA LEU A 45 2.58 -2.54 -9.03
C LEU A 45 3.06 -2.26 -7.60
N VAL A 46 3.15 -3.30 -6.76
CA VAL A 46 3.66 -3.14 -5.39
C VAL A 46 5.14 -2.76 -5.38
N ARG A 47 5.96 -3.41 -6.19
CA ARG A 47 7.39 -3.12 -6.28
C ARG A 47 7.63 -1.67 -6.68
N ASP A 48 6.96 -1.22 -7.72
CA ASP A 48 7.15 0.12 -8.29
C ASP A 48 6.62 1.19 -7.31
N PHE A 49 5.46 0.95 -6.68
CA PHE A 49 4.94 1.82 -5.61
C PHE A 49 5.91 1.96 -4.42
N ILE A 50 6.55 0.87 -3.98
CA ILE A 50 7.53 0.93 -2.89
C ILE A 50 8.82 1.64 -3.34
N ALA A 51 9.27 1.41 -4.57
CA ALA A 51 10.47 2.04 -5.13
C ALA A 51 10.33 3.56 -5.29
N GLU A 52 9.12 4.06 -5.52
CA GLU A 52 8.81 5.49 -5.59
C GLU A 52 8.74 6.16 -4.21
N MET A 53 8.73 5.41 -3.11
CA MET A 53 8.65 5.98 -1.76
C MET A 53 9.97 6.64 -1.36
N THR A 54 9.88 7.83 -0.77
CA THR A 54 10.98 8.34 0.07
C THR A 54 11.18 7.46 1.30
N ASP A 55 12.41 7.38 1.81
CA ASP A 55 12.74 6.62 3.04
C ASP A 55 11.81 6.96 4.21
N ARG A 56 11.50 8.25 4.38
CA ARG A 56 10.59 8.73 5.42
C ARG A 56 9.17 8.19 5.23
N TYR A 57 8.68 8.16 4.00
CA TYR A 57 7.35 7.64 3.72
C TYR A 57 7.29 6.13 3.94
N PHE A 58 8.30 5.40 3.45
CA PHE A 58 8.44 3.97 3.66
C PHE A 58 8.46 3.60 5.14
N ALA A 59 9.28 4.27 5.94
CA ALA A 59 9.37 4.04 7.39
C ALA A 59 8.01 4.25 8.08
N LYS A 60 7.31 5.35 7.75
CA LYS A 60 5.97 5.64 8.27
C LYS A 60 4.94 4.57 7.88
N ARG A 61 4.95 4.13 6.61
CA ARG A 61 4.03 3.06 6.15
C ARG A 61 4.31 1.75 6.88
N TYR A 62 5.59 1.40 7.07
CA TYR A 62 5.98 0.19 7.78
C TYR A 62 5.52 0.24 9.24
N GLU A 63 5.74 1.36 9.92
CA GLU A 63 5.30 1.58 11.30
C GLU A 63 3.79 1.38 11.46
N GLU A 64 2.98 2.01 10.61
CA GLU A 64 1.52 1.85 10.62
C GLU A 64 1.06 0.41 10.32
N CYS A 65 1.88 -0.38 9.63
CA CYS A 65 1.60 -1.77 9.31
C CYS A 65 1.91 -2.71 10.48
N VAL A 66 2.95 -2.42 11.27
CA VAL A 66 3.45 -3.35 12.31
C VAL A 66 3.11 -2.94 13.73
N ILE A 67 2.87 -1.65 13.97
CA ILE A 67 2.49 -1.15 15.31
C ILE A 67 0.97 -1.22 15.45
N PRO A 68 0.44 -2.03 16.38
CA PRO A 68 -0.98 -2.06 16.67
C PRO A 68 -1.44 -0.68 17.15
N ARG A 69 -2.49 -0.14 16.53
CA ARG A 69 -3.10 1.09 17.04
C ARG A 69 -3.93 0.75 18.28
N LYS A 70 -3.70 1.48 19.37
CA LYS A 70 -4.53 1.41 20.57
C LYS A 70 -5.95 1.82 20.19
N ILE A 71 -6.89 0.87 20.28
CA ILE A 71 -8.30 1.14 20.08
C ILE A 71 -8.82 1.66 21.43
N GLU A 72 -9.16 2.95 21.51
CA GLU A 72 -9.89 3.49 22.67
C GLU A 72 -11.35 3.07 22.58
N GLY A 73 -11.61 1.81 22.91
CA GLY A 73 -12.97 1.31 23.12
C GLY A 73 -13.39 1.59 24.55
N LYS A 74 -14.40 2.45 24.76
CA LYS A 74 -15.27 2.27 25.92
C LYS A 74 -16.05 0.99 25.67
N PHE A 75 -15.71 -0.06 26.41
CA PHE A 75 -16.57 -1.23 26.53
C PHE A 75 -17.83 -0.75 27.26
N SER A 76 -18.90 -0.50 26.51
CA SER A 76 -20.24 -0.21 27.03
C SER A 76 -21.03 -1.49 27.18
#